data_AF-A0A973L0H7-F1
#
_entry.id   AF-A0A973L0H7-F1
#
_cell.length_a   1.000
_cell.length_b   1.000
_cell.length_c   1.000
_cell.angle_alpha   90.00
_cell.angle_beta   90.00
_cell.angle_gamma   90.00
#
_symmetry.space_group_name_H-M   'P 1'
#
loop_
_entity.id
_entity.type
_entity.pdbx_description
1 polymer ?
#
loop_
_entity_poly.entity_id
_entity_poly.type
_entity_poly.pdbx_seq_one_letter_code
_entity_poly.pdbx_strand_id
1 'polypeptide(L)'
;MVRGPVSGVRRTYGRGMRRTPFSPSFWRSPLRGPWFTSVLGIVLLGGVTVLFVTGLLSYAAYNPDLSRVNDQTPDKGILGFYLFSWPTDPHWLYRLTQGVHVTLGITLIPVLLAKLWSVVPKLFTLPPARSLAHALERISLLLLVGGGLFEFVTGVLNVQLDYVFPGSFYPLHFYGAWVFFAAFAAHAVLKTPAALRNLRGMRQPPQVAEEERELVSPDPDPPTVSRRGALGLVGGGSLLLFATTVGQDLDGLRWSAVLAPHGGADPGSGPGGFQINKTAAYAGISAAERSAQAWRLTVSGRTGTVRLSRADLLRLPLHSSALPIACVEGWSTSDQWWRGVRLRDLAALVGYEGDPPDVFVESLQRHGAFRRAALRANQVADPRSLLALFVN
;
A
#
# COMPACT_ATOMS: atom_id res chain seq x y z
N MET A 1 -21.23 74.52 -12.56
CA MET A 1 -21.16 73.22 -13.28
C MET A 1 -20.75 72.14 -12.30
N VAL A 2 -21.69 71.31 -11.89
CA VAL A 2 -21.48 70.18 -10.97
C VAL A 2 -21.03 68.97 -11.82
N ARG A 3 -19.85 68.41 -11.55
CA ARG A 3 -19.41 67.14 -12.15
C ARG A 3 -19.94 65.99 -11.29
N GLY A 4 -20.92 65.26 -11.81
CA GLY A 4 -21.42 64.01 -11.22
C GLY A 4 -20.41 62.86 -11.37
N PRO A 5 -20.49 61.83 -10.50
CA PRO A 5 -19.59 60.69 -10.56
C PRO A 5 -19.93 59.76 -11.72
N VAL A 6 -18.88 59.31 -12.40
CA VAL A 6 -18.91 58.39 -13.53
C VAL A 6 -19.43 57.01 -13.07
N SER A 7 -20.61 56.64 -13.57
CA SER A 7 -21.15 55.29 -13.49
C SER A 7 -20.40 54.37 -14.46
N GLY A 8 -19.75 53.30 -13.99
CA GLY A 8 -18.99 52.49 -14.93
C GLY A 8 -18.31 51.20 -14.48
N VAL A 9 -18.80 50.47 -13.47
CA VAL A 9 -18.57 49.01 -13.39
C VAL A 9 -19.83 48.35 -12.86
N ARG A 10 -20.69 47.87 -13.77
CA ARG A 10 -21.77 46.95 -13.39
C ARG A 10 -21.13 45.65 -12.91
N ARG A 11 -21.20 45.37 -11.61
CA ARG A 11 -20.98 44.01 -11.07
C ARG A 11 -22.00 43.08 -11.74
N THR A 12 -21.57 42.29 -12.71
CA THR A 12 -22.35 41.23 -13.35
C THR A 12 -22.45 39.98 -12.47
N TYR A 13 -22.67 40.17 -11.17
CA TYR A 13 -23.01 39.10 -10.24
C TYR A 13 -24.30 39.50 -9.51
N GLY A 14 -25.42 39.35 -10.22
CA GLY A 14 -26.75 39.60 -9.68
C GLY A 14 -27.11 38.60 -8.56
N ARG A 15 -27.83 39.11 -7.55
CA ARG A 15 -28.36 38.42 -6.34
C ARG A 15 -29.25 37.18 -6.59
N GLY A 16 -29.36 36.69 -7.82
CA GLY A 16 -30.26 35.60 -8.23
C GLY A 16 -29.60 34.40 -8.90
N MET A 17 -28.26 34.35 -9.01
CA MET A 17 -27.62 33.13 -9.52
C MET A 17 -27.70 32.01 -8.48
N ARG A 18 -28.17 30.83 -8.91
CA ARG A 18 -28.07 29.60 -8.12
C ARG A 18 -26.63 29.47 -7.62
N ARG A 19 -26.45 29.30 -6.31
CA ARG A 19 -25.15 28.95 -5.71
C ARG A 19 -24.77 27.56 -6.23
N THR A 20 -24.04 27.50 -7.34
CA THR A 20 -23.52 26.26 -7.91
C THR A 20 -22.05 26.08 -7.53
N PRO A 21 -21.54 24.84 -7.43
CA PRO A 21 -20.12 24.55 -7.23
C PRO A 21 -19.16 25.25 -8.20
N PHE A 22 -19.64 25.64 -9.38
CA PHE A 22 -18.89 26.39 -10.41
C PHE A 22 -18.67 27.88 -10.11
N SER A 23 -19.33 28.43 -9.07
CA SER A 23 -19.09 29.81 -8.62
C SER A 23 -18.08 29.81 -7.47
N PRO A 24 -17.02 30.65 -7.48
CA PRO A 24 -16.10 30.78 -6.36
C PRO A 24 -16.80 31.10 -5.02
N SER A 25 -17.90 31.84 -5.07
CA SER A 25 -18.71 32.20 -3.89
C SER A 25 -19.45 31.03 -3.23
N PHE A 26 -19.52 29.87 -3.88
CA PHE A 26 -20.08 28.65 -3.29
C PHE A 26 -19.18 28.09 -2.18
N TRP A 27 -17.86 28.24 -2.31
CA TRP A 27 -16.87 27.62 -1.43
C TRP A 27 -16.45 28.59 -0.32
N ARG A 28 -17.23 28.65 0.77
CA ARG A 28 -17.10 29.73 1.77
C ARG A 28 -16.19 29.44 2.96
N SER A 29 -15.63 28.24 3.07
CA SER A 29 -14.77 27.91 4.23
C SER A 29 -13.47 28.72 4.23
N PRO A 30 -13.16 29.49 5.29
CA PRO A 30 -11.92 30.27 5.39
C PRO A 30 -10.68 29.40 5.69
N LEU A 31 -10.87 28.10 5.92
CA LEU A 31 -9.79 27.14 6.15
C LEU A 31 -9.14 26.69 4.85
N ARG A 32 -9.85 26.81 3.72
CA ARG A 32 -9.25 26.60 2.40
C ARG A 32 -8.30 27.74 2.11
N GLY A 33 -7.09 27.38 1.72
CA GLY A 33 -6.08 28.33 1.35
C GLY A 33 -4.72 27.68 1.09
N PRO A 34 -3.76 28.47 0.56
CA PRO A 34 -2.45 27.97 0.17
C PRO A 34 -1.69 27.29 1.31
N TRP A 35 -1.71 27.89 2.51
CA TRP A 35 -0.98 27.36 3.66
C TRP A 35 -1.46 25.97 4.09
N PHE A 36 -2.76 25.80 4.37
CA PHE A 36 -3.32 24.52 4.83
C PHE A 36 -3.14 23.42 3.77
N THR A 37 -3.37 23.78 2.50
CA THR A 37 -3.17 22.88 1.36
C THR A 37 -1.69 22.48 1.19
N SER A 38 -0.75 23.36 1.55
CA SER A 38 0.69 23.09 1.48
C SER A 38 1.14 22.18 2.62
N VAL A 39 0.64 22.37 3.84
CA VAL A 39 0.92 21.47 4.98
C VAL A 39 0.54 20.03 4.63
N LEU A 40 -0.70 19.81 4.20
CA LEU A 40 -1.18 18.49 3.79
C LEU A 40 -0.39 17.94 2.59
N GLY A 41 -0.02 18.82 1.66
CA GLY A 41 0.81 18.47 0.50
C GLY A 41 2.20 17.94 0.87
N ILE A 42 2.88 18.55 1.85
CA ILE A 42 4.20 18.10 2.31
C ILE A 42 4.12 16.77 3.08
N VAL A 43 3.08 16.59 3.90
CA VAL A 43 2.86 15.30 4.59
C VAL A 43 2.63 14.18 3.57
N LEU A 44 1.76 14.42 2.57
CA LEU A 44 1.54 13.47 1.49
C LEU A 44 2.77 13.26 0.62
N LEU A 45 3.60 14.30 0.39
CA LEU A 45 4.85 14.18 -0.35
C LEU A 45 5.75 13.09 0.26
N GLY A 46 6.03 13.20 1.55
CA GLY A 46 6.83 12.20 2.26
C GLY A 46 6.12 10.85 2.34
N GLY A 47 4.86 10.85 2.77
CA GLY A 47 4.08 9.64 3.01
C GLY A 47 3.90 8.78 1.76
N VAL A 48 3.42 9.36 0.66
CA VAL A 48 3.20 8.64 -0.61
C VAL A 48 4.51 8.15 -1.21
N THR A 49 5.61 8.89 -1.05
CA THR A 49 6.94 8.42 -1.50
C THR A 49 7.35 7.16 -0.75
N VAL A 50 7.15 7.11 0.57
CA VAL A 50 7.41 5.90 1.37
C VAL A 50 6.50 4.76 0.94
N LEU A 51 5.21 5.01 0.70
CA LEU A 51 4.27 3.99 0.20
C LEU A 51 4.73 3.41 -1.14
N PHE A 52 5.10 4.27 -2.08
CA PHE A 52 5.57 3.83 -3.39
C PHE A 52 6.81 2.94 -3.26
N VAL A 53 7.83 3.40 -2.54
CA VAL A 53 9.08 2.63 -2.35
C VAL A 53 8.82 1.29 -1.65
N THR A 54 8.04 1.28 -0.57
CA THR A 54 7.70 0.04 0.15
C THR A 54 6.84 -0.91 -0.70
N GLY A 55 5.97 -0.38 -1.57
CA GLY A 55 5.22 -1.17 -2.54
C GLY A 55 6.12 -1.81 -3.60
N LEU A 56 7.11 -1.06 -4.13
CA LEU A 56 8.13 -1.62 -5.03
C LEU A 56 8.94 -2.72 -4.35
N LEU A 57 9.36 -2.52 -3.10
CA LEU A 57 10.05 -3.54 -2.31
C LEU A 57 9.17 -4.79 -2.11
N SER A 58 7.89 -4.60 -1.80
CA SER A 58 6.95 -5.72 -1.67
C SER A 58 6.83 -6.53 -2.96
N TYR A 59 6.75 -5.84 -4.10
CA TYR A 59 6.74 -6.47 -5.42
C TYR A 59 8.04 -7.22 -5.72
N ALA A 60 9.21 -6.65 -5.40
CA ALA A 60 10.50 -7.31 -5.57
C ALA A 60 10.63 -8.56 -4.69
N ALA A 61 10.04 -8.58 -3.49
CA ALA A 61 10.07 -9.73 -2.58
C ALA A 61 9.40 -10.99 -3.16
N TYR A 62 8.49 -10.84 -4.13
CA TYR A 62 7.94 -11.97 -4.88
C TYR A 62 8.94 -12.59 -5.86
N ASN A 63 10.11 -11.98 -6.13
CA ASN A 63 11.01 -12.37 -7.22
C ASN A 63 10.28 -12.51 -8.58
N PRO A 64 9.67 -11.44 -9.10
CA PRO A 64 8.80 -11.50 -10.27
C PRO A 64 9.53 -11.78 -11.59
N ASP A 65 10.86 -11.61 -11.62
CA ASP A 65 11.74 -11.99 -12.73
C ASP A 65 12.23 -13.44 -12.65
N LEU A 66 11.94 -14.17 -11.56
CA LEU A 66 12.31 -15.58 -11.42
C LEU A 66 11.36 -16.52 -12.17
N SER A 67 10.05 -16.33 -12.02
CA SER A 67 9.05 -17.23 -12.61
C SER A 67 7.71 -16.56 -12.80
N ARG A 68 6.99 -16.95 -13.84
CA ARG A 68 5.61 -16.49 -14.13
C ARG A 68 4.61 -16.85 -13.03
N VAL A 69 4.92 -17.81 -12.16
CA VAL A 69 4.01 -18.14 -11.03
C VAL A 69 4.10 -17.13 -9.89
N ASN A 70 5.21 -16.38 -9.81
CA ASN A 70 5.42 -15.35 -8.81
C ASN A 70 4.87 -13.98 -9.24
N ASP A 71 4.57 -13.80 -10.53
CA ASP A 71 4.21 -12.51 -11.11
C ASP A 71 2.98 -12.62 -12.03
N GLN A 72 1.98 -11.79 -11.76
CA GLN A 72 0.78 -11.67 -12.58
C GLN A 72 0.84 -10.46 -13.54
N THR A 73 2.01 -9.86 -13.73
CA THR A 73 2.26 -8.70 -14.62
C THR A 73 3.34 -9.00 -15.67
N PRO A 74 3.10 -9.99 -16.56
CA PRO A 74 4.10 -10.38 -17.57
C PRO A 74 4.53 -9.22 -18.49
N ASP A 75 3.65 -8.23 -18.68
CA ASP A 75 3.85 -7.09 -19.59
C ASP A 75 4.40 -5.83 -18.90
N LYS A 76 4.97 -5.95 -17.68
CA LYS A 76 5.48 -4.80 -16.92
C LYS A 76 6.59 -4.02 -17.65
N GLY A 77 7.32 -4.65 -18.57
CA GLY A 77 8.36 -4.00 -19.37
C GLY A 77 9.36 -3.22 -18.52
N ILE A 78 9.62 -1.96 -18.89
CA ILE A 78 10.57 -1.09 -18.18
C ILE A 78 10.18 -0.80 -16.73
N LEU A 79 8.93 -1.02 -16.33
CA LEU A 79 8.48 -0.81 -14.96
C LEU A 79 9.12 -1.80 -13.97
N GLY A 80 9.75 -2.88 -14.46
CA GLY A 80 10.52 -3.83 -13.66
C GLY A 80 12.01 -3.50 -13.52
N PHE A 81 12.47 -2.27 -13.82
CA PHE A 81 13.91 -1.95 -13.82
C PHE A 81 14.61 -2.10 -12.46
N TYR A 82 13.84 -2.07 -11.36
CA TYR A 82 14.35 -2.09 -9.99
C TYR A 82 14.42 -3.50 -9.40
N LEU A 83 14.10 -4.54 -10.16
CA LEU A 83 14.03 -5.90 -9.64
C LEU A 83 15.41 -6.44 -9.27
N PHE A 84 15.47 -7.09 -8.11
CA PHE A 84 16.68 -7.70 -7.57
C PHE A 84 16.32 -8.97 -6.80
N SER A 85 17.31 -9.84 -6.58
CA SER A 85 17.17 -11.00 -5.71
C SER A 85 16.89 -10.55 -4.27
N TRP A 86 15.67 -10.80 -3.79
CA TRP A 86 15.30 -10.37 -2.45
C TRP A 86 16.26 -10.96 -1.39
N PRO A 87 16.83 -10.13 -0.50
CA PRO A 87 17.77 -10.61 0.50
C PRO A 87 17.07 -11.47 1.54
N THR A 88 17.77 -12.46 2.07
CA THR A 88 17.25 -13.31 3.14
C THR A 88 17.58 -12.77 4.53
N ASP A 89 18.47 -11.78 4.63
CA ASP A 89 18.87 -11.14 5.88
C ASP A 89 18.81 -9.60 5.79
N PRO A 90 18.31 -8.90 6.84
CA PRO A 90 17.67 -9.46 8.03
C PRO A 90 16.33 -10.13 7.69
N HIS A 91 16.01 -11.25 8.34
CA HIS A 91 14.81 -12.06 8.01
C HIS A 91 13.48 -11.32 8.24
N TRP A 92 13.48 -10.31 9.10
CA TRP A 92 12.32 -9.47 9.38
C TRP A 92 12.11 -8.33 8.36
N LEU A 93 13.00 -8.16 7.36
CA LEU A 93 12.97 -7.02 6.44
C LEU A 93 11.60 -6.85 5.76
N TYR A 94 11.06 -7.93 5.18
CA TYR A 94 9.76 -7.89 4.49
C TYR A 94 8.62 -7.50 5.45
N ARG A 95 8.64 -8.04 6.68
CA ARG A 95 7.69 -7.68 7.73
C ARG A 95 7.70 -6.18 8.00
N LEU A 96 8.88 -5.59 8.15
CA LEU A 96 9.01 -4.15 8.38
C LEU A 96 8.47 -3.35 7.18
N THR A 97 8.94 -3.65 5.97
CA THR A 97 8.56 -2.85 4.80
C THR A 97 7.08 -2.96 4.50
N GLN A 98 6.50 -4.16 4.65
CA GLN A 98 5.09 -4.40 4.40
C GLN A 98 4.20 -3.79 5.49
N GLY A 99 4.58 -3.92 6.77
CA GLY A 99 3.86 -3.28 7.86
C GLY A 99 3.88 -1.75 7.75
N VAL A 100 5.02 -1.16 7.37
CA VAL A 100 5.11 0.28 7.06
C VAL A 100 4.17 0.64 5.91
N HIS A 101 4.18 -0.11 4.81
CA HIS A 101 3.33 0.17 3.65
C HIS A 101 1.84 0.25 4.03
N VAL A 102 1.33 -0.79 4.68
CA VAL A 102 -0.10 -0.88 4.99
C VAL A 102 -0.50 0.09 6.11
N THR A 103 0.25 0.11 7.22
CA THR A 103 -0.07 0.97 8.36
C THR A 103 0.02 2.46 7.99
N LEU A 104 1.04 2.86 7.21
CA LEU A 104 1.15 4.24 6.71
C LEU A 104 0.03 4.58 5.73
N GLY A 105 -0.33 3.64 4.85
CA GLY A 105 -1.41 3.83 3.87
C GLY A 105 -2.73 4.18 4.55
N ILE A 106 -3.10 3.40 5.56
CA ILE A 106 -4.29 3.64 6.38
C ILE A 106 -4.18 4.96 7.17
N THR A 107 -3.02 5.24 7.78
CA THR A 107 -2.77 6.46 8.55
C THR A 107 -2.92 7.74 7.71
N LEU A 108 -2.60 7.69 6.42
CA LEU A 108 -2.66 8.84 5.51
C LEU A 108 -4.05 9.13 4.94
N ILE A 109 -5.04 8.24 5.13
CA ILE A 109 -6.41 8.44 4.61
C ILE A 109 -6.99 9.81 5.02
N PRO A 110 -6.96 10.24 6.30
CA PRO A 110 -7.52 11.52 6.70
C PRO A 110 -6.77 12.71 6.09
N VAL A 111 -5.45 12.59 5.91
CA VAL A 111 -4.63 13.62 5.25
C VAL A 111 -5.00 13.73 3.78
N LEU A 112 -5.18 12.60 3.08
CA LEU A 112 -5.61 12.54 1.68
C LEU A 112 -7.00 13.17 1.52
N LEU A 113 -7.97 12.78 2.34
CA LEU A 113 -9.33 13.31 2.29
C LEU A 113 -9.35 14.81 2.58
N ALA A 114 -8.58 15.28 3.57
CA ALA A 114 -8.45 16.70 3.85
C ALA A 114 -7.80 17.47 2.69
N LYS A 115 -6.81 16.87 2.01
CA LYS A 115 -6.16 17.46 0.84
C LYS A 115 -7.15 17.59 -0.32
N LEU A 116 -7.90 16.53 -0.61
CA LEU A 116 -8.94 16.53 -1.65
C LEU A 116 -10.01 17.58 -1.34
N TRP A 117 -10.47 17.65 -0.09
CA TRP A 117 -11.41 18.68 0.36
C TRP A 117 -10.85 20.11 0.22
N SER A 118 -9.55 20.32 0.44
CA SER A 118 -8.94 21.65 0.35
C SER A 118 -8.83 22.13 -1.09
N VAL A 119 -8.66 21.21 -2.06
CA VAL A 119 -8.49 21.52 -3.49
C VAL A 119 -9.74 21.30 -4.33
N VAL A 120 -10.83 20.75 -3.77
CA VAL A 120 -12.08 20.48 -4.50
C VAL A 120 -12.61 21.66 -5.33
N PRO A 121 -12.49 22.95 -4.92
CA PRO A 121 -12.96 24.06 -5.75
C PRO A 121 -12.28 24.09 -7.13
N LYS A 122 -11.03 23.64 -7.21
CA LYS A 122 -10.28 23.58 -8.47
C LYS A 122 -10.93 22.66 -9.49
N LEU A 123 -11.67 21.63 -9.08
CA LEU A 123 -12.39 20.72 -9.99
C LEU A 123 -13.58 21.39 -10.70
N PHE A 124 -14.07 22.52 -10.20
CA PHE A 124 -15.26 23.21 -10.70
C PHE A 124 -14.97 24.57 -11.35
N THR A 125 -13.72 24.89 -11.65
CA THR A 125 -13.36 26.16 -12.32
C THR A 125 -13.80 26.17 -13.78
N LEU A 126 -14.32 27.32 -14.25
CA LEU A 126 -14.66 27.55 -15.65
C LEU A 126 -13.74 28.60 -16.30
N PRO A 127 -13.51 28.53 -17.63
CA PRO A 127 -13.83 27.40 -18.51
C PRO A 127 -12.97 26.16 -18.17
N PRO A 128 -13.42 24.93 -18.50
CA PRO A 128 -12.72 23.69 -18.12
C PRO A 128 -11.31 23.60 -18.72
N ALA A 129 -11.14 24.12 -19.95
CA ALA A 129 -9.86 24.26 -20.63
C ALA A 129 -9.75 25.70 -21.16
N ARG A 130 -8.71 26.41 -20.70
CA ARG A 130 -8.37 27.76 -21.21
C ARG A 130 -7.36 27.70 -22.36
N SER A 131 -6.63 26.61 -22.47
CA SER A 131 -5.59 26.33 -23.47
C SER A 131 -5.25 24.83 -23.49
N LEU A 132 -4.48 24.38 -24.47
CA LEU A 132 -3.95 23.00 -24.51
C LEU A 132 -3.10 22.68 -23.26
N ALA A 133 -2.25 23.62 -22.84
CA ALA A 133 -1.44 23.45 -21.63
C ALA A 133 -2.32 23.28 -20.38
N HIS A 134 -3.37 24.08 -20.24
CA HIS A 134 -4.33 23.94 -19.13
C HIS A 134 -5.10 22.61 -19.21
N ALA A 135 -5.44 22.13 -20.40
CA ALA A 135 -6.07 20.82 -20.57
C ALA A 135 -5.14 19.68 -20.14
N LEU A 136 -3.84 19.75 -20.48
CA LEU A 136 -2.85 18.78 -20.03
C LEU A 136 -2.66 18.82 -18.51
N GLU A 137 -2.66 20.00 -17.90
CA GLU A 137 -2.64 20.16 -16.44
C GLU A 137 -3.87 19.47 -15.80
N ARG A 138 -5.06 19.63 -16.39
CA ARG A 138 -6.30 18.97 -15.92
C ARG A 138 -6.23 17.47 -16.00
N ILE A 139 -5.71 16.92 -17.10
CA ILE A 139 -5.53 15.47 -17.26
C ILE A 139 -4.53 14.96 -16.22
N SER A 140 -3.42 15.65 -16.00
CA SER A 140 -2.46 15.31 -14.95
C SER A 140 -3.11 15.30 -13.55
N LEU A 141 -3.96 16.29 -13.25
CA LEU A 141 -4.73 16.32 -12.00
C LEU A 141 -5.75 15.18 -11.89
N LEU A 142 -6.40 14.79 -12.99
CA LEU A 142 -7.30 13.66 -13.01
C LEU A 142 -6.56 12.35 -12.71
N LEU A 143 -5.40 12.13 -13.34
CA LEU A 143 -4.54 10.97 -13.06
C LEU A 143 -4.03 10.96 -11.62
N LEU A 144 -3.69 12.13 -11.08
CA LEU A 144 -3.26 12.28 -9.69
C LEU A 144 -4.36 11.95 -8.69
N VAL A 145 -5.54 12.57 -8.85
CA VAL A 145 -6.67 12.38 -7.92
C VAL A 145 -7.29 11.01 -8.08
N GLY A 146 -7.55 10.60 -9.33
CA GLY A 146 -8.10 9.29 -9.66
C GLY A 146 -7.16 8.16 -9.25
N GLY A 147 -5.88 8.28 -9.57
CA GLY A 147 -4.85 7.32 -9.14
C GLY A 147 -4.72 7.25 -7.63
N GLY A 148 -4.67 8.39 -6.94
CA GLY A 148 -4.58 8.41 -5.47
C GLY A 148 -5.78 7.76 -4.80
N LEU A 149 -7.00 8.04 -5.26
CA LEU A 149 -8.20 7.38 -4.76
C LEU A 149 -8.21 5.87 -5.09
N PHE A 150 -7.81 5.51 -6.31
CA PHE A 150 -7.76 4.13 -6.76
C PHE A 150 -6.78 3.29 -5.92
N GLU A 151 -5.56 3.78 -5.70
CA GLU A 151 -4.53 3.08 -4.91
C GLU A 151 -4.97 2.90 -3.46
N PHE A 152 -5.48 3.95 -2.82
CA PHE A 152 -5.92 3.85 -1.43
C PHE A 152 -7.13 2.93 -1.28
N VAL A 153 -8.11 3.00 -2.19
CA VAL A 153 -9.30 2.14 -2.12
C VAL A 153 -8.94 0.68 -2.39
N THR A 154 -8.17 0.39 -3.44
CA THR A 154 -7.74 -0.99 -3.75
C THR A 154 -6.87 -1.57 -2.64
N GLY A 155 -5.98 -0.76 -2.04
CA GLY A 155 -5.20 -1.15 -0.87
C GLY A 155 -6.08 -1.50 0.34
N VAL A 156 -7.04 -0.64 0.70
CA VAL A 156 -7.97 -0.91 1.81
C VAL A 156 -8.78 -2.17 1.57
N LEU A 157 -9.35 -2.35 0.37
CA LEU A 157 -10.11 -3.54 0.01
C LEU A 157 -9.27 -4.82 0.13
N ASN A 158 -8.00 -4.78 -0.29
CA ASN A 158 -7.10 -5.92 -0.15
C ASN A 158 -6.80 -6.25 1.32
N VAL A 159 -6.54 -5.24 2.15
CA VAL A 159 -6.31 -5.44 3.59
C VAL A 159 -7.55 -6.00 4.28
N GLN A 160 -8.75 -5.61 3.83
CA GLN A 160 -10.04 -6.10 4.35
C GLN A 160 -10.45 -7.48 3.80
N LEU A 161 -9.64 -8.09 2.92
CA LEU A 161 -9.98 -9.32 2.18
C LEU A 161 -11.27 -9.23 1.35
N ASP A 162 -11.66 -8.01 0.96
CA ASP A 162 -12.93 -7.72 0.28
C ASP A 162 -12.70 -7.46 -1.21
N TYR A 163 -12.76 -8.53 -2.02
CA TYR A 163 -12.48 -8.48 -3.46
C TYR A 163 -13.76 -8.28 -4.29
N VAL A 164 -14.35 -7.09 -4.19
CA VAL A 164 -15.63 -6.74 -4.84
C VAL A 164 -15.54 -6.39 -6.33
N PHE A 165 -14.33 -6.23 -6.89
CA PHE A 165 -14.13 -5.84 -8.29
C PHE A 165 -13.72 -7.02 -9.18
N PRO A 166 -14.13 -7.05 -10.47
CA PRO A 166 -13.92 -8.18 -11.38
C PRO A 166 -12.46 -8.35 -11.89
N GLY A 167 -11.46 -7.99 -11.10
CA GLY A 167 -10.04 -8.05 -11.48
C GLY A 167 -9.13 -8.49 -10.34
N SER A 168 -7.91 -8.91 -10.67
CA SER A 168 -6.90 -9.23 -9.66
C SER A 168 -6.36 -7.93 -9.05
N PHE A 169 -6.37 -7.84 -7.71
CA PHE A 169 -5.76 -6.73 -6.98
C PHE A 169 -4.32 -6.49 -7.44
N TYR A 170 -3.55 -7.56 -7.61
CA TYR A 170 -2.12 -7.51 -7.90
C TYR A 170 -1.76 -6.66 -9.14
N PRO A 171 -2.25 -6.97 -10.37
CA PRO A 171 -1.94 -6.17 -11.55
C PRO A 171 -2.56 -4.78 -11.48
N LEU A 172 -3.78 -4.66 -10.93
CA LEU A 172 -4.48 -3.38 -10.85
C LEU A 172 -3.71 -2.38 -9.98
N HIS A 173 -3.33 -2.80 -8.77
CA HIS A 173 -2.56 -1.98 -7.84
C HIS A 173 -1.14 -1.71 -8.36
N PHE A 174 -0.49 -2.67 -9.01
CA PHE A 174 0.84 -2.47 -9.59
C PHE A 174 0.85 -1.38 -10.69
N TYR A 175 -0.01 -1.50 -11.70
CA TYR A 175 -0.04 -0.53 -12.79
C TYR A 175 -0.64 0.81 -12.35
N GLY A 176 -1.65 0.77 -11.48
CA GLY A 176 -2.23 1.96 -10.87
C GLY A 176 -1.19 2.76 -10.09
N ALA A 177 -0.33 2.10 -9.32
CA ALA A 177 0.76 2.74 -8.56
C ALA A 177 1.72 3.50 -9.47
N TRP A 178 2.11 2.92 -10.62
CA TRP A 178 2.99 3.61 -11.58
C TRP A 178 2.32 4.82 -12.24
N VAL A 179 1.06 4.69 -12.65
CA VAL A 179 0.30 5.81 -13.23
C VAL A 179 0.14 6.94 -12.20
N PHE A 180 -0.26 6.59 -10.99
CA PHE A 180 -0.42 7.54 -9.89
C PHE A 180 0.90 8.21 -9.54
N PHE A 181 1.98 7.44 -9.34
CA PHE A 181 3.25 7.98 -8.89
C PHE A 181 3.91 8.86 -9.94
N ALA A 182 3.76 8.55 -11.24
CA ALA A 182 4.23 9.43 -12.31
C ALA A 182 3.53 10.80 -12.27
N ALA A 183 2.20 10.81 -12.12
CA ALA A 183 1.42 12.05 -11.98
C ALA A 183 1.79 12.80 -10.68
N PHE A 184 1.99 12.07 -9.58
CA PHE A 184 2.41 12.61 -8.29
C PHE A 184 3.79 13.24 -8.33
N ALA A 185 4.78 12.58 -8.95
CA ALA A 185 6.13 13.09 -9.10
C ALA A 185 6.14 14.38 -9.93
N ALA A 186 5.44 14.38 -11.07
CA ALA A 186 5.29 15.58 -11.91
C ALA A 186 4.63 16.73 -11.12
N HIS A 187 3.55 16.45 -10.39
CA HIS A 187 2.89 17.43 -9.54
C HIS A 187 3.79 17.95 -8.42
N ALA A 188 4.53 17.06 -7.76
CA ALA A 188 5.43 17.39 -6.66
C ALA A 188 6.57 18.31 -7.13
N VAL A 189 7.21 18.01 -8.26
CA VAL A 189 8.27 18.85 -8.84
C VAL A 189 7.77 20.28 -9.07
N LEU A 190 6.55 20.42 -9.62
CA LEU A 190 5.99 21.73 -9.95
C LEU A 190 5.49 22.50 -8.72
N LYS A 191 4.86 21.82 -7.74
CA LYS A 191 4.15 22.50 -6.65
C LYS A 191 4.94 22.55 -5.33
N THR A 192 6.03 21.78 -5.17
CA THR A 192 6.85 21.81 -3.93
C THR A 192 7.48 23.18 -3.64
N PRO A 193 8.08 23.89 -4.60
CA PRO A 193 8.63 25.23 -4.33
C PRO A 193 7.56 26.20 -3.81
N ALA A 194 6.37 26.18 -4.42
CA ALA A 194 5.23 26.97 -4.00
C ALA A 194 4.75 26.57 -2.59
N ALA A 195 4.64 25.28 -2.31
CA ALA A 195 4.27 24.77 -0.99
C ALA A 195 5.26 25.25 0.10
N LEU A 196 6.56 25.18 -0.16
CA LEU A 196 7.59 25.66 0.77
C LEU A 196 7.52 27.18 0.99
N ARG A 197 7.27 27.97 -0.07
CA ARG A 197 7.04 29.42 0.05
C ARG A 197 5.82 29.71 0.92
N ASN A 198 4.70 29.03 0.70
CA ASN A 198 3.48 29.19 1.48
C ASN A 198 3.67 28.85 2.96
N LEU A 199 4.48 27.84 3.27
CA LEU A 199 4.81 27.47 4.65
C LEU A 199 5.74 28.49 5.33
N ARG A 200 6.71 29.05 4.60
CA ARG A 200 7.64 30.09 5.11
C ARG A 200 6.97 31.46 5.23
N GLY A 201 6.04 31.78 4.34
CA GLY A 201 5.38 33.07 4.18
C GLY A 201 4.33 33.43 5.22
N MET A 202 4.22 32.72 6.34
CA MET A 202 3.20 33.01 7.39
C MET A 202 3.27 34.43 7.97
N ARG A 203 4.33 35.21 7.68
CA ARG A 203 4.57 36.57 8.19
C ARG A 203 4.70 37.66 7.11
N GLN A 204 4.57 37.36 5.81
CA GLN A 204 4.73 38.35 4.74
C GLN A 204 3.42 38.62 4.00
N PRO A 205 3.14 39.88 3.59
CA PRO A 205 1.98 40.19 2.78
C PRO A 205 2.05 39.47 1.42
N PRO A 206 0.90 39.01 0.89
CA PRO A 206 0.87 38.01 -0.17
C PRO A 206 1.29 38.57 -1.54
N GLN A 207 2.51 38.24 -1.99
CA GLN A 207 2.77 38.03 -3.43
C GLN A 207 2.33 36.61 -3.81
N VAL A 208 1.05 36.33 -3.61
CA VAL A 208 0.44 35.01 -3.90
C VAL A 208 0.08 34.99 -5.38
N ALA A 209 0.58 33.98 -6.10
CA ALA A 209 0.27 33.76 -7.51
C ALA A 209 -1.24 33.61 -7.71
N GLU A 210 -1.78 34.03 -8.86
CA GLU A 210 -3.24 34.02 -9.11
C GLU A 210 -3.88 32.64 -8.88
N GLU A 211 -3.21 31.55 -9.27
CA GLU A 211 -3.65 30.15 -9.06
C GLU A 211 -3.81 29.74 -7.58
N GLU A 212 -3.12 30.42 -6.67
CA GLU A 212 -3.15 30.18 -5.23
C GLU A 212 -4.23 31.01 -4.55
N ARG A 213 -4.58 32.17 -5.12
CA ARG A 213 -5.74 32.99 -4.69
C ARG A 213 -7.07 32.29 -4.96
N GLU A 214 -7.13 31.41 -5.97
CA GLU A 214 -8.33 30.63 -6.29
C GLU A 214 -8.77 29.67 -5.16
N LEU A 215 -7.89 29.34 -4.21
CA LEU A 215 -8.25 28.53 -3.03
C LEU A 215 -8.81 29.36 -1.86
N VAL A 216 -8.67 30.68 -1.92
CA VAL A 216 -9.16 31.61 -0.90
C VAL A 216 -10.57 32.04 -1.29
N SER A 217 -11.53 31.84 -0.39
CA SER A 217 -12.91 32.29 -0.64
C SER A 217 -12.95 33.82 -0.80
N PRO A 218 -13.61 34.35 -1.85
CA PRO A 218 -13.83 35.79 -2.00
C PRO A 218 -14.89 36.33 -1.01
N ASP A 219 -15.73 35.46 -0.45
CA ASP A 219 -16.76 35.78 0.55
C ASP A 219 -16.78 34.67 1.63
N PRO A 220 -15.76 34.65 2.52
CA PRO A 220 -15.64 33.61 3.54
C PRO A 220 -16.71 33.73 4.61
N ASP A 221 -17.30 32.60 5.00
CA ASP A 221 -18.11 32.51 6.21
C ASP A 221 -17.23 32.54 7.47
N PRO A 222 -17.80 32.85 8.64
CA PRO A 222 -17.10 32.65 9.91
C PRO A 222 -16.55 31.21 10.01
N PRO A 223 -15.31 31.02 10.50
CA PRO A 223 -14.73 29.69 10.63
C PRO A 223 -15.54 28.84 11.61
N THR A 224 -16.00 27.67 11.17
CA THR A 224 -16.66 26.68 12.05
C THR A 224 -15.68 26.03 13.03
N VAL A 225 -14.41 25.92 12.64
CA VAL A 225 -13.29 25.47 13.49
C VAL A 225 -12.05 26.31 13.22
N SER A 226 -11.15 26.39 14.20
CA SER A 226 -9.85 27.07 14.00
C SER A 226 -8.93 26.26 13.09
N ARG A 227 -7.89 26.89 12.52
CA ARG A 227 -6.85 26.17 11.76
C ARG A 227 -6.17 25.07 12.58
N ARG A 228 -5.94 25.34 13.87
CA ARG A 228 -5.42 24.34 14.82
C ARG A 228 -6.42 23.21 15.03
N GLY A 229 -7.71 23.52 15.12
CA GLY A 229 -8.78 22.52 15.21
C GLY A 229 -8.85 21.64 13.97
N ALA A 230 -8.73 22.20 12.76
CA ALA A 230 -8.70 21.43 11.52
C ALA A 230 -7.48 20.50 11.44
N LEU A 231 -6.29 21.00 11.81
CA LEU A 231 -5.09 20.16 11.89
C LEU A 231 -5.20 19.09 12.99
N GLY A 232 -5.81 19.44 14.13
CA GLY A 232 -6.08 18.51 15.21
C GLY A 232 -7.06 17.41 14.79
N LEU A 233 -8.07 17.72 13.98
CA LEU A 233 -9.00 16.73 13.44
C LEU A 233 -8.31 15.78 12.47
N VAL A 234 -7.52 16.31 11.52
CA VAL A 234 -6.78 15.48 10.55
C VAL A 234 -5.73 14.63 11.25
N GLY A 235 -4.89 15.25 12.08
CA GLY A 235 -3.84 14.56 12.82
C GLY A 235 -4.40 13.56 13.84
N GLY A 236 -5.47 13.93 14.54
CA GLY A 236 -6.18 13.05 15.47
C GLY A 236 -6.85 11.87 14.78
N GLY A 237 -7.47 12.09 13.60
CA GLY A 237 -8.01 11.01 12.77
C GLY A 237 -6.91 10.07 12.26
N SER A 238 -5.78 10.61 11.81
CA SER A 238 -4.62 9.81 11.40
C SER A 238 -4.03 9.02 12.56
N LEU A 239 -3.88 9.64 13.73
CA LEU A 239 -3.40 8.97 14.94
C LEU A 239 -4.36 7.87 15.40
N LEU A 240 -5.67 8.12 15.34
CA LEU A 240 -6.68 7.11 15.65
C LEU A 240 -6.53 5.92 14.71
N LEU A 241 -6.50 6.14 13.39
CA LEU A 241 -6.34 5.06 12.41
C LEU A 241 -5.02 4.31 12.58
N PHE A 242 -3.93 5.00 12.87
CA PHE A 242 -2.65 4.38 13.21
C PHE A 242 -2.78 3.46 14.44
N ALA A 243 -3.30 4.00 15.55
CA ALA A 243 -3.45 3.28 16.81
C ALA A 243 -4.36 2.05 16.65
N THR A 244 -5.42 2.16 15.84
CA THR A 244 -6.37 1.07 15.60
C THR A 244 -5.90 0.02 14.59
N THR A 245 -4.72 0.20 13.99
CA THR A 245 -4.19 -0.63 12.90
C THR A 245 -2.86 -1.27 13.28
N VAL A 246 -1.93 -0.51 13.88
CA VAL A 246 -0.53 -0.93 14.10
C VAL A 246 -0.38 -2.26 14.86
N GLY A 247 -1.37 -2.62 15.69
CA GLY A 247 -1.39 -3.90 16.40
C GLY A 247 -1.40 -5.13 15.50
N GLN A 248 -1.82 -5.02 14.24
CA GLN A 248 -1.82 -6.15 13.30
C GLN A 248 -0.39 -6.58 12.90
N ASP A 249 0.59 -5.69 13.09
CA ASP A 249 2.00 -5.94 12.79
C ASP A 249 2.84 -6.24 14.02
N LEU A 250 2.31 -5.94 15.21
CA LEU A 250 3.02 -5.99 16.48
C LEU A 250 2.20 -6.82 17.47
N ASP A 251 2.59 -8.07 17.68
CA ASP A 251 1.88 -9.00 18.58
C ASP A 251 1.59 -8.40 19.97
N GLY A 252 2.54 -7.67 20.57
CA GLY A 252 2.35 -7.01 21.87
C GLY A 252 1.30 -5.88 21.89
N LEU A 253 0.86 -5.41 20.72
CA LEU A 253 -0.17 -4.38 20.54
C LEU A 253 -1.41 -4.90 19.81
N ARG A 254 -1.58 -6.22 19.63
CA ARG A 254 -2.73 -6.79 18.88
C ARG A 254 -4.10 -6.31 19.33
N TRP A 255 -4.26 -6.07 20.63
CA TRP A 255 -5.49 -5.53 21.21
C TRP A 255 -5.90 -4.18 20.58
N SER A 256 -4.94 -3.44 20.02
CA SER A 256 -5.19 -2.16 19.37
C SER A 256 -5.73 -2.32 17.95
N ALA A 257 -5.56 -3.46 17.29
CA ALA A 257 -5.90 -3.68 15.88
C ALA A 257 -7.42 -3.83 15.60
N VAL A 258 -8.26 -3.04 16.28
CA VAL A 258 -9.72 -3.18 16.30
C VAL A 258 -10.38 -3.03 14.92
N LEU A 259 -9.74 -2.32 13.99
CA LEU A 259 -10.25 -2.12 12.63
C LEU A 259 -9.58 -3.02 11.58
N ALA A 260 -8.61 -3.84 11.98
CA ALA A 260 -7.92 -4.77 11.09
C ALA A 260 -8.59 -6.16 11.14
N PRO A 261 -8.73 -6.88 10.00
CA PRO A 261 -9.37 -8.21 10.00
C PRO A 261 -8.67 -9.26 10.86
N HIS A 262 -7.36 -9.09 11.07
CA HIS A 262 -6.53 -9.99 11.86
C HIS A 262 -6.22 -9.43 13.26
N GLY A 263 -6.94 -8.39 13.69
CA GLY A 263 -6.88 -7.87 15.04
C GLY A 263 -7.80 -8.58 16.02
N GLY A 264 -7.72 -8.19 17.30
CA GLY A 264 -8.58 -8.73 18.35
C GLY A 264 -7.88 -9.73 19.27
N ALA A 265 -8.59 -10.78 19.67
CA ALA A 265 -8.12 -11.73 20.67
C ALA A 265 -6.89 -12.52 20.19
N ASP A 266 -5.98 -12.78 21.11
CA ASP A 266 -4.84 -13.65 20.87
C ASP A 266 -5.35 -15.05 20.42
N PRO A 267 -4.89 -15.59 19.28
CA PRO A 267 -5.26 -16.93 18.80
C PRO A 267 -4.91 -18.07 19.77
N GLY A 268 -4.23 -17.76 20.88
CA GLY A 268 -3.93 -18.70 21.96
C GLY A 268 -2.53 -19.29 21.82
N SER A 269 -2.23 -20.33 22.59
CA SER A 269 -0.91 -20.97 22.58
C SER A 269 -0.85 -22.23 21.69
N GLY A 270 0.37 -22.66 21.38
CA GLY A 270 0.65 -23.91 20.66
C GLY A 270 0.69 -23.77 19.13
N PRO A 271 0.63 -24.89 18.40
CA PRO A 271 0.90 -24.92 16.95
C PRO A 271 -0.11 -24.17 16.08
N GLY A 272 -1.26 -23.80 16.62
CA GLY A 272 -2.28 -22.96 15.96
C GLY A 272 -2.39 -21.55 16.54
N GLY A 273 -1.49 -21.19 17.46
CA GLY A 273 -1.52 -19.94 18.23
C GLY A 273 -1.07 -18.70 17.44
N PHE A 274 -1.38 -18.61 16.15
CA PHE A 274 -1.05 -17.45 15.32
C PHE A 274 -2.03 -17.31 14.14
N GLN A 275 -2.08 -16.12 13.54
CA GLN A 275 -3.03 -15.80 12.48
C GLN A 275 -2.68 -16.49 11.15
N ILE A 276 -3.70 -16.89 10.39
CA ILE A 276 -3.57 -17.45 9.04
C ILE A 276 -4.69 -16.90 8.13
N ASN A 277 -4.38 -16.68 6.86
CA ASN A 277 -5.39 -16.24 5.88
C ASN A 277 -6.34 -17.36 5.44
N LYS A 278 -5.84 -18.61 5.34
CA LYS A 278 -6.56 -19.71 4.67
C LYS A 278 -6.42 -21.01 5.42
N THR A 279 -7.55 -21.68 5.67
CA THR A 279 -7.58 -23.03 6.22
C THR A 279 -7.36 -24.07 5.13
N ALA A 280 -6.99 -25.30 5.54
CA ALA A 280 -6.92 -26.43 4.61
C ALA A 280 -8.27 -26.69 3.90
N ALA A 281 -9.38 -26.50 4.61
CA ALA A 281 -10.72 -26.63 4.03
C ALA A 281 -10.99 -25.57 2.95
N TYR A 282 -10.66 -24.30 3.21
CA TYR A 282 -10.76 -23.23 2.22
C TYR A 282 -9.92 -23.51 0.97
N ALA A 283 -8.76 -24.14 1.13
CA ALA A 283 -7.86 -24.53 0.04
C ALA A 283 -8.30 -25.79 -0.73
N GLY A 284 -9.40 -26.44 -0.33
CA GLY A 284 -9.90 -27.68 -0.93
C GLY A 284 -9.05 -28.92 -0.60
N ILE A 285 -8.32 -28.92 0.52
CA ILE A 285 -7.45 -30.02 0.93
C ILE A 285 -8.22 -30.93 1.91
N SER A 286 -8.53 -32.15 1.47
CA SER A 286 -9.28 -33.10 2.29
C SER A 286 -8.45 -33.65 3.46
N ALA A 287 -9.12 -34.20 4.48
CA ALA A 287 -8.44 -34.88 5.58
C ALA A 287 -7.69 -36.14 5.10
N ALA A 288 -8.24 -36.85 4.11
CA ALA A 288 -7.62 -38.06 3.54
C ALA A 288 -6.26 -37.76 2.90
N GLU A 289 -6.15 -36.66 2.15
CA GLU A 289 -4.91 -36.22 1.50
C GLU A 289 -3.83 -35.77 2.51
N ARG A 290 -4.25 -35.32 3.69
CA ARG A 290 -3.36 -34.93 4.79
C ARG A 290 -2.94 -36.11 5.66
N SER A 291 -3.51 -37.29 5.45
CA SER A 291 -3.14 -38.48 6.23
C SER A 291 -1.67 -38.83 6.02
N ALA A 292 -1.02 -39.34 7.06
CA ALA A 292 0.39 -39.74 6.99
C ALA A 292 0.63 -40.82 5.93
N GLN A 293 -0.39 -41.63 5.64
CA GLN A 293 -0.37 -42.69 4.64
C GLN A 293 -0.46 -42.14 3.21
N ALA A 294 -1.25 -41.09 2.97
CA ALA A 294 -1.47 -40.53 1.63
C ALA A 294 -0.46 -39.44 1.24
N TRP A 295 -0.11 -38.57 2.19
CA TRP A 295 0.73 -37.41 1.90
C TRP A 295 2.14 -37.83 1.47
N ARG A 296 2.64 -37.26 0.37
CA ARG A 296 4.01 -37.46 -0.13
C ARG A 296 4.62 -36.15 -0.57
N LEU A 297 5.88 -35.94 -0.22
CA LEU A 297 6.74 -34.95 -0.87
C LEU A 297 7.41 -35.61 -2.07
N THR A 298 7.28 -34.99 -3.24
CA THR A 298 8.07 -35.35 -4.41
C THR A 298 9.16 -34.31 -4.60
N VAL A 299 10.42 -34.74 -4.59
CA VAL A 299 11.58 -33.89 -4.86
C VAL A 299 12.21 -34.38 -6.15
N SER A 300 12.32 -33.52 -7.15
CA SER A 300 12.88 -33.85 -8.46
C SER A 300 14.08 -32.94 -8.74
N GLY A 301 15.16 -33.51 -9.26
CA GLY A 301 16.41 -32.80 -9.54
C GLY A 301 17.32 -33.55 -10.51
N ARG A 302 18.62 -33.22 -10.48
CA ARG A 302 19.64 -33.73 -11.42
C ARG A 302 19.75 -35.26 -11.44
N THR A 303 19.69 -35.89 -10.28
CA THR A 303 19.90 -37.35 -10.15
C THR A 303 18.61 -38.16 -10.18
N GLY A 304 17.46 -37.51 -10.38
CA GLY A 304 16.17 -38.18 -10.52
C GLY A 304 15.11 -37.60 -9.58
N THR A 305 14.19 -38.47 -9.16
CA THR A 305 13.06 -38.09 -8.29
C THR A 305 13.02 -38.97 -7.06
N VAL A 306 12.96 -38.34 -5.89
CA VAL A 306 12.77 -38.99 -4.59
C VAL A 306 11.35 -38.69 -4.11
N ARG A 307 10.68 -39.70 -3.55
CA ARG A 307 9.36 -39.57 -2.94
C ARG A 307 9.45 -39.91 -1.46
N LEU A 308 9.15 -38.94 -0.61
CA LEU A 308 9.28 -39.05 0.84
C LEU A 308 7.90 -39.02 1.51
N SER A 309 7.65 -39.97 2.42
CA SER A 309 6.53 -39.86 3.35
C SER A 309 6.87 -38.89 4.49
N ARG A 310 5.86 -38.49 5.27
CA ARG A 310 6.11 -37.71 6.49
C ARG A 310 7.05 -38.44 7.47
N ALA A 311 6.94 -39.77 7.57
CA ALA A 311 7.82 -40.57 8.43
C ALA A 311 9.28 -40.54 7.95
N ASP A 312 9.51 -40.52 6.63
CA ASP A 312 10.86 -40.44 6.07
C ASP A 312 11.48 -39.07 6.34
N LEU A 313 10.69 -37.98 6.20
CA LEU A 313 11.15 -36.63 6.54
C LEU A 313 11.54 -36.48 8.01
N LEU A 314 10.84 -37.16 8.93
CA LEU A 314 11.17 -37.16 10.36
C LEU A 314 12.47 -37.92 10.69
N ARG A 315 12.97 -38.76 9.77
CA ARG A 315 14.27 -39.44 9.93
C ARG A 315 15.43 -38.62 9.36
N LEU A 316 15.16 -37.59 8.56
CA LEU A 316 16.17 -36.64 8.10
C LEU A 316 16.57 -35.70 9.25
N PRO A 317 17.77 -35.09 9.18
CA PRO A 317 18.14 -34.03 10.11
C PRO A 317 17.10 -32.90 10.14
N LEU A 318 16.58 -32.62 11.34
CA LEU A 318 15.63 -31.53 11.57
C LEU A 318 16.34 -30.32 12.17
N HIS A 319 16.01 -29.15 11.65
CA HIS A 319 16.56 -27.87 12.04
C HIS A 319 15.47 -26.93 12.48
N SER A 320 15.82 -26.01 13.38
CA SER A 320 14.89 -25.03 13.90
C SER A 320 15.28 -23.61 13.52
N SER A 321 14.29 -22.74 13.36
CA SER A 321 14.49 -21.31 13.10
C SER A 321 13.32 -20.51 13.65
N ALA A 322 13.63 -19.35 14.21
CA ALA A 322 12.64 -18.37 14.64
C ALA A 322 12.39 -17.41 13.46
N LEU A 323 11.18 -17.44 12.88
CA LEU A 323 10.83 -16.64 11.71
C LEU A 323 9.40 -16.11 11.81
N PRO A 324 9.13 -14.86 11.39
CA PRO A 324 7.78 -14.32 11.38
C PRO A 324 7.01 -14.85 10.18
N ILE A 325 5.68 -14.82 10.28
CA ILE A 325 4.81 -14.77 9.10
C ILE A 325 4.51 -13.31 8.83
N ALA A 326 4.77 -12.85 7.60
CA ALA A 326 4.44 -11.50 7.17
C ALA A 326 3.61 -11.58 5.89
N CYS A 327 2.39 -11.07 5.97
CA CYS A 327 1.43 -11.14 4.88
C CYS A 327 1.40 -9.86 4.06
N VAL A 328 1.12 -9.99 2.77
CA VAL A 328 0.98 -8.83 1.87
C VAL A 328 -0.25 -7.98 2.23
N GLU A 329 -1.24 -8.55 2.91
CA GLU A 329 -2.36 -7.79 3.46
C GLU A 329 -1.98 -6.96 4.72
N GLY A 330 -0.71 -7.00 5.15
CA GLY A 330 -0.17 -6.09 6.16
C GLY A 330 -0.37 -6.54 7.60
N TRP A 331 -0.74 -7.78 7.84
CA TRP A 331 -0.65 -8.39 9.17
C TRP A 331 0.60 -9.26 9.26
N SER A 332 1.14 -9.39 10.47
CA SER A 332 2.29 -10.26 10.72
C SER A 332 2.28 -10.86 12.12
N THR A 333 3.14 -11.85 12.32
CA THR A 333 3.41 -12.45 13.62
C THR A 333 4.81 -12.06 14.08
N SER A 334 5.04 -12.11 15.39
CA SER A 334 6.38 -12.31 15.94
C SER A 334 7.00 -13.60 15.43
N ASP A 335 8.29 -13.78 15.68
CA ASP A 335 9.02 -14.95 15.23
C ASP A 335 8.41 -16.21 15.89
N GLN A 336 7.84 -17.07 15.05
CA GLN A 336 7.33 -18.37 15.46
C GLN A 336 8.48 -19.38 15.44
N TRP A 337 8.41 -20.40 16.30
CA TRP A 337 9.44 -21.43 16.34
C TRP A 337 9.13 -22.54 15.33
N TRP A 338 9.82 -22.52 14.20
CA TRP A 338 9.65 -23.52 13.14
C TRP A 338 10.67 -24.63 13.30
N ARG A 339 10.27 -25.87 12.99
CA ARG A 339 11.20 -27.01 12.90
C ARG A 339 10.88 -27.90 11.70
N GLY A 340 11.90 -28.24 10.92
CA GLY A 340 11.73 -29.00 9.67
C GLY A 340 13.04 -29.38 8.99
N VAL A 341 12.94 -29.86 7.76
CA VAL A 341 14.12 -30.19 6.92
C VAL A 341 14.48 -28.94 6.11
N ARG A 342 15.77 -28.58 5.99
CA ARG A 342 16.15 -27.41 5.19
C ARG A 342 15.94 -27.67 3.72
N LEU A 343 15.59 -26.62 2.97
CA LEU A 343 15.39 -26.76 1.52
C LEU A 343 16.67 -27.18 0.80
N ARG A 344 17.83 -26.65 1.20
CA ARG A 344 19.14 -27.09 0.68
C ARG A 344 19.43 -28.59 0.95
N ASP A 345 18.98 -29.12 2.07
CA ASP A 345 19.20 -30.53 2.42
C ASP A 345 18.29 -31.43 1.58
N LEU A 346 17.07 -30.98 1.27
CA LEU A 346 16.19 -31.64 0.30
C LEU A 346 16.76 -31.59 -1.13
N ALA A 347 17.35 -30.47 -1.53
CA ALA A 347 17.99 -30.33 -2.83
C ALA A 347 19.20 -31.28 -2.98
N ALA A 348 19.99 -31.47 -1.91
CA ALA A 348 21.09 -32.42 -1.88
C ALA A 348 20.66 -33.86 -2.17
N LEU A 349 19.46 -34.28 -1.75
CA LEU A 349 18.94 -35.63 -2.04
C LEU A 349 18.77 -35.93 -3.54
N VAL A 350 18.75 -34.89 -4.38
CA VAL A 350 18.56 -34.99 -5.83
C VAL A 350 19.72 -34.38 -6.63
N GLY A 351 20.93 -34.35 -6.04
CA GLY A 351 22.18 -34.03 -6.74
C GLY A 351 22.58 -32.55 -6.78
N TYR A 352 22.17 -31.78 -5.77
CA TYR A 352 22.55 -30.37 -5.58
C TYR A 352 23.34 -30.15 -4.28
N GLU A 353 24.34 -31.00 -4.03
CA GLU A 353 25.22 -30.87 -2.87
C GLU A 353 26.06 -29.58 -2.96
N GLY A 354 25.90 -28.69 -1.98
CA GLY A 354 26.69 -27.45 -1.88
C GLY A 354 26.31 -26.33 -2.86
N ASP A 355 25.46 -26.61 -3.85
CA ASP A 355 25.00 -25.66 -4.87
C ASP A 355 23.47 -25.76 -5.08
N PRO A 356 22.65 -25.26 -4.14
CA PRO A 356 21.19 -25.35 -4.24
C PRO A 356 20.66 -24.50 -5.40
N PRO A 357 19.73 -25.03 -6.23
CA PRO A 357 19.20 -24.32 -7.38
C PRO A 357 18.06 -23.39 -6.98
N ASP A 358 17.56 -22.62 -7.94
CA ASP A 358 16.18 -22.12 -7.87
C ASP A 358 15.21 -23.31 -7.79
N VAL A 359 14.17 -23.21 -6.96
CA VAL A 359 13.22 -24.31 -6.71
C VAL A 359 11.80 -23.86 -7.03
N PHE A 360 11.07 -24.71 -7.75
CA PHE A 360 9.62 -24.60 -7.90
C PHE A 360 8.91 -25.46 -6.86
N VAL A 361 7.96 -24.88 -6.15
CA VAL A 361 7.17 -25.52 -5.11
C VAL A 361 5.71 -25.55 -5.53
N GLU A 362 5.07 -26.71 -5.40
CA GLU A 362 3.65 -26.89 -5.62
C GLU A 362 3.01 -27.57 -4.40
N SER A 363 1.89 -27.02 -3.93
CA SER A 363 1.15 -27.53 -2.77
C SER A 363 -0.06 -28.36 -3.17
N LEU A 364 -0.72 -28.99 -2.19
CA LEU A 364 -1.96 -29.75 -2.38
C LEU A 364 -3.19 -28.87 -2.69
N GLN A 365 -3.07 -27.54 -2.59
CA GLN A 365 -4.19 -26.62 -2.78
C GLN A 365 -4.79 -26.72 -4.18
N ARG A 366 -6.12 -26.80 -4.25
CA ARG A 366 -6.85 -27.08 -5.51
C ARG A 366 -7.03 -25.85 -6.41
N HIS A 367 -7.08 -24.65 -5.83
CA HIS A 367 -7.35 -23.40 -6.55
C HIS A 367 -6.61 -22.22 -5.93
N GLY A 368 -6.47 -21.12 -6.67
CA GLY A 368 -5.85 -19.87 -6.19
C GLY A 368 -4.37 -19.73 -6.52
N ALA A 369 -3.89 -18.49 -6.62
CA ALA A 369 -2.56 -18.16 -7.13
C ALA A 369 -1.41 -18.75 -6.29
N PHE A 370 -1.56 -18.78 -4.96
CA PHE A 370 -0.51 -19.23 -4.03
C PHE A 370 -0.34 -20.75 -3.89
N ARG A 371 -0.98 -21.56 -4.76
CA ARG A 371 -0.72 -23.02 -4.78
C ARG A 371 0.67 -23.38 -5.30
N ARG A 372 1.33 -22.43 -5.97
CA ARG A 372 2.67 -22.57 -6.54
C ARG A 372 3.49 -21.36 -6.16
N ALA A 373 4.80 -21.58 -5.97
CA ALA A 373 5.77 -20.52 -5.78
C ALA A 373 7.11 -20.96 -6.36
N ALA A 374 7.91 -20.01 -6.83
CA ALA A 374 9.31 -20.22 -7.13
C ALA A 374 10.17 -19.51 -6.08
N LEU A 375 11.20 -20.20 -5.59
CA LEU A 375 12.18 -19.70 -4.64
C LEU A 375 13.53 -19.59 -5.34
N ARG A 376 14.24 -18.48 -5.12
CA ARG A 376 15.60 -18.31 -5.66
C ARG A 376 16.61 -19.18 -4.93
N ALA A 377 17.72 -19.49 -5.57
CA ALA A 377 18.85 -20.24 -5.02
C ALA A 377 19.33 -19.68 -3.68
N ASN A 378 19.41 -18.35 -3.52
CA ASN A 378 19.79 -17.74 -2.24
C ASN A 378 18.78 -18.03 -1.12
N GLN A 379 17.47 -18.07 -1.44
CA GLN A 379 16.42 -18.44 -0.49
C GLN A 379 16.43 -19.93 -0.17
N VAL A 380 16.79 -20.78 -1.14
CA VAL A 380 16.90 -22.24 -0.93
C VAL A 380 18.15 -22.58 -0.10
N ALA A 381 19.25 -21.86 -0.33
CA ALA A 381 20.53 -22.05 0.36
C ALA A 381 20.54 -21.52 1.81
N ASP A 382 19.69 -20.53 2.13
CA ASP A 382 19.63 -19.94 3.47
C ASP A 382 19.34 -21.01 4.54
N PRO A 383 20.14 -21.10 5.62
CA PRO A 383 19.98 -22.14 6.63
C PRO A 383 18.65 -22.08 7.39
N ARG A 384 17.91 -20.96 7.32
CA ARG A 384 16.59 -20.76 7.94
C ARG A 384 15.44 -21.22 7.04
N SER A 385 15.71 -21.56 5.78
CA SER A 385 14.70 -21.99 4.81
C SER A 385 14.33 -23.45 5.01
N LEU A 386 13.11 -23.71 5.47
CA LEU A 386 12.67 -25.02 5.95
C LEU A 386 11.39 -25.47 5.24
N LEU A 387 11.31 -26.77 4.92
CA LEU A 387 10.04 -27.49 4.88
C LEU A 387 9.64 -27.78 6.33
N ALA A 388 8.86 -26.88 6.93
CA ALA A 388 8.45 -27.00 8.33
C ALA A 388 7.50 -28.18 8.55
N LEU A 389 7.77 -28.97 9.59
CA LEU A 389 6.96 -30.11 10.04
C LEU A 389 6.29 -29.85 11.40
N PHE A 390 6.81 -28.87 12.14
CA PHE A 390 6.33 -28.42 13.44
C PHE A 390 6.41 -26.90 13.52
N VAL A 391 5.53 -26.34 14.33
CA VAL A 391 5.52 -24.93 14.73
C VAL A 391 5.10 -24.84 16.19
N ASN A 392 5.77 -23.98 16.95
CA ASN A 392 5.57 -23.68 18.38
C ASN A 392 5.57 -24.91 19.31
#